data_AF-A0A5A9X7Y9-F1
#
_entry.id   AF-A0A5A9X7Y9-F1
#
_cell.length_a   1.000
_cell.length_b   1.000
_cell.length_c   1.000
_cell.angle_alpha   90.00
_cell.angle_beta   90.00
_cell.angle_gamma   90.00
#
_symmetry.space_group_name_H-M   'P 1'
#
loop_
_entity.id
_entity.type
_entity.pdbx_description
1 polymer ?
#
loop_
_entity_poly.entity_id
_entity_poly.type
_entity_poly.pdbx_seq_one_letter_code
_entity_poly.pdbx_strand_id
1 'polypeptide(L)'
;MPKIVLQHLIGILLFSAFVILLPQGVGATEEYAKQTGQACAACHIDPGGGGELTMAGKAFAKSLQTKTVTPERGTFVKEFRLAIGYIHFLTAIFWFGTILYVHLILKPAYAASGLPRGELRVGIVSMIVMGVTGSILTYYRISSFDTLFHTRFGILLFIKVCLYLVMVISALFVITIIGPRLKAKRKESSITGMTGELTLEDLAAFDGKDGRPAYFAFEGKVYDATQSKLWKQGIHMGRHNAGNNLTEALSLAPHGSEKVTAMTAVGELIVSGPRKAPMHERVFFFMAHMNLTIVFIIILILSLWRWG
;
A
#
# COMPACT_ATOMS: atom_id res chain seq x y z
N MET A 1 -8.62 -18.09 37.42
CA MET A 1 -7.25 -17.82 37.90
C MET A 1 -6.12 -18.38 37.03
N PRO A 2 -6.16 -19.61 36.46
CA PRO A 2 -5.00 -20.16 35.72
C PRO A 2 -4.69 -19.47 34.38
N LYS A 3 -5.69 -18.89 33.70
CA LYS A 3 -5.50 -18.18 32.42
C LYS A 3 -4.67 -16.90 32.55
N ILE A 4 -4.84 -16.16 33.65
CA ILE A 4 -4.10 -14.90 33.89
C ILE A 4 -2.63 -15.20 34.18
N VAL A 5 -2.36 -16.22 35.00
CA VAL A 5 -0.99 -16.69 35.30
C VAL A 5 -0.29 -17.18 34.03
N LEU A 6 -1.00 -17.94 33.18
CA LEU A 6 -0.46 -18.41 31.90
C LEU A 6 -0.15 -17.24 30.94
N GLN A 7 -1.01 -16.22 30.88
CA GLN A 7 -0.76 -15.02 30.07
C GLN A 7 0.47 -14.24 30.55
N HIS A 8 0.63 -14.08 31.87
CA HIS A 8 1.82 -13.42 32.42
C HIS A 8 3.09 -14.24 32.18
N LEU A 9 3.05 -15.57 32.32
CA LEU A 9 4.18 -16.45 32.01
C LEU A 9 4.58 -16.37 30.53
N ILE A 10 3.61 -16.40 29.61
CA ILE A 10 3.87 -16.22 28.17
C ILE A 10 4.46 -14.83 27.90
N GLY A 11 3.91 -13.78 28.53
CA GLY A 11 4.43 -12.42 28.40
C GLY A 11 5.87 -12.28 28.89
N ILE A 12 6.20 -12.86 30.04
CA ILE A 12 7.56 -12.89 30.59
C ILE A 12 8.49 -13.67 29.66
N LEU A 13 8.05 -14.81 29.14
CA LEU A 13 8.88 -15.67 28.28
C LEU A 13 9.16 -15.00 26.93
N LEU A 14 8.16 -14.32 26.34
CA LEU A 14 8.33 -13.52 25.13
C LEU A 14 9.23 -12.29 25.36
N PHE A 15 9.09 -11.61 26.50
CA PHE A 15 9.96 -10.48 26.86
C PHE A 15 11.40 -10.92 27.11
N SER A 16 11.59 -12.05 27.79
CA SER A 16 12.91 -12.64 28.04
C SER A 16 13.58 -13.09 26.75
N ALA A 17 12.83 -13.74 25.85
CA ALA A 17 13.31 -14.10 24.52
C ALA A 17 13.70 -12.85 23.71
N PHE A 18 12.91 -11.78 23.77
CA PHE A 18 13.22 -10.50 23.13
C PHE A 18 14.51 -9.88 23.68
N VAL A 19 14.73 -9.91 24.99
CA VAL A 19 15.95 -9.40 25.65
C VAL A 19 17.19 -10.22 25.30
N ILE A 20 17.06 -11.55 25.24
CA ILE A 20 18.17 -12.45 24.86
C ILE A 20 18.53 -12.31 23.37
N LEU A 21 17.55 -11.96 22.53
CA LEU A 21 17.74 -11.66 21.10
C LEU A 21 18.23 -10.24 20.85
N LEU A 22 18.45 -9.41 21.90
CA LEU A 22 19.05 -8.10 21.70
C LEU A 22 20.49 -8.27 21.21
N PRO A 23 20.85 -7.63 20.08
CA PRO A 23 22.20 -7.75 19.54
C PRO A 23 23.22 -7.23 20.55
N GLN A 24 24.23 -8.06 20.84
CA GLN A 24 25.40 -7.66 21.61
C GLN A 24 26.12 -6.53 20.84
N GLY A 25 26.54 -5.48 21.54
CA GLY A 25 27.20 -4.33 20.93
C GLY A 25 28.50 -4.73 20.24
N VAL A 26 28.51 -4.75 18.90
CA VAL A 26 29.73 -4.96 18.12
C VAL A 26 30.41 -3.60 17.88
N GLY A 27 31.71 -3.52 18.15
CA GLY A 27 32.49 -2.27 18.04
C GLY A 27 32.71 -1.77 16.61
N ALA A 28 32.53 -2.62 15.60
CA ALA A 28 32.61 -2.24 14.19
C ALA A 28 31.26 -1.67 13.72
N THR A 29 31.12 -0.34 13.76
CA THR A 29 29.94 0.37 13.24
C THR A 29 30.34 1.31 12.11
N GLU A 30 29.43 1.63 11.19
CA GLU A 30 29.68 2.61 10.10
C GLU A 30 30.23 3.94 10.63
N GLU A 31 29.79 4.37 11.81
CA GLU A 31 30.26 5.59 12.49
C GLU A 31 31.75 5.52 12.83
N TYR A 32 32.22 4.36 13.31
CA TYR A 32 33.64 4.12 13.58
C TYR A 32 34.45 4.14 12.28
N ALA A 33 33.92 3.55 11.20
CA ALA A 33 34.58 3.59 9.88
C ALA A 33 34.72 5.04 9.37
N LYS A 34 33.69 5.89 9.51
CA LYS A 34 33.77 7.32 9.12
C LYS A 34 34.87 8.09 9.87
N GLN A 35 35.09 7.78 11.15
CA GLN A 35 36.13 8.45 11.96
C GLN A 35 37.55 8.16 11.47
N THR A 36 37.76 7.06 10.73
CA THR A 36 39.08 6.74 10.17
C THR A 36 39.50 7.70 9.05
N GLY A 37 38.54 8.44 8.46
CA GLY A 37 38.78 9.30 7.30
C GLY A 37 39.18 8.55 6.02
N GLN A 38 39.22 7.22 6.04
CA GLN A 38 39.56 6.39 4.89
C GLN A 38 38.32 5.98 4.11
N ALA A 39 38.43 5.93 2.79
CA ALA A 39 37.37 5.41 1.94
C ALA A 39 37.15 3.91 2.19
N CYS A 40 35.93 3.41 1.96
CA CYS A 40 35.60 1.99 2.11
C CYS A 40 36.54 1.08 1.30
N ALA A 41 36.99 1.54 0.13
CA ALA A 41 37.94 0.84 -0.74
C ALA A 41 39.31 0.53 -0.08
N ALA A 42 39.66 1.22 1.01
CA ALA A 42 40.87 0.92 1.75
C ALA A 42 40.78 -0.45 2.46
N CYS A 43 39.61 -0.79 2.99
CA CYS A 43 39.38 -2.03 3.74
C CYS A 43 38.61 -3.08 2.93
N HIS A 44 37.75 -2.67 2.00
CA HIS A 44 36.89 -3.55 1.20
C HIS A 44 37.26 -3.46 -0.29
N ILE A 45 37.15 -4.59 -0.99
CA ILE A 45 37.31 -4.61 -2.45
C ILE A 45 36.19 -3.81 -3.12
N ASP A 46 34.98 -3.83 -2.56
CA ASP A 46 33.86 -3.01 -3.03
C ASP A 46 33.98 -1.57 -2.46
N PRO A 47 34.06 -0.54 -3.31
CA PRO A 47 34.09 0.85 -2.85
C PRO A 47 32.80 1.29 -2.13
N GLY A 48 31.69 0.55 -2.26
CA GLY A 48 30.48 0.74 -1.47
C GLY A 48 30.55 0.21 -0.04
N GLY A 49 31.64 -0.49 0.33
CA GLY A 49 31.80 -1.15 1.63
C GLY A 49 31.07 -2.49 1.72
N GLY A 50 31.41 -3.30 2.73
CA GLY A 50 30.92 -4.67 2.85
C GLY A 50 31.61 -5.63 1.87
N GLY A 51 31.29 -6.93 1.94
CA GLY A 51 31.91 -7.94 1.08
C GLY A 51 33.39 -8.23 1.39
N GLU A 52 34.13 -8.74 0.40
CA GLU A 52 35.50 -9.23 0.62
C GLU A 52 36.47 -8.10 0.99
N LEU A 53 37.31 -8.37 1.99
CA LEU A 53 38.32 -7.44 2.48
C LEU A 53 39.57 -7.41 1.58
N THR A 54 40.15 -6.22 1.42
CA THR A 54 41.49 -6.06 0.87
C THR A 54 42.53 -6.72 1.79
N MET A 55 43.77 -6.88 1.34
CA MET A 55 44.84 -7.35 2.24
C MET A 55 45.00 -6.46 3.48
N ALA A 56 44.87 -5.14 3.30
CA ALA A 56 44.91 -4.17 4.40
C ALA A 56 43.73 -4.36 5.37
N GLY A 57 42.52 -4.56 4.84
CA GLY A 57 41.33 -4.86 5.64
C GLY A 57 41.46 -6.17 6.43
N LYS A 58 41.97 -7.24 5.80
CA LYS A 58 42.23 -8.54 6.46
C LYS A 58 43.26 -8.39 7.59
N ALA A 59 44.31 -7.60 7.37
CA ALA A 59 45.35 -7.33 8.38
C ALA A 59 44.79 -6.53 9.58
N PHE A 60 43.97 -5.50 9.32
CA PHE A 60 43.33 -4.70 10.36
C PHE A 60 42.30 -5.51 11.18
N ALA A 61 41.47 -6.34 10.53
CA ALA A 61 40.55 -7.22 11.22
C ALA A 61 41.27 -8.17 12.21
N LYS A 62 42.46 -8.64 11.83
CA LYS A 62 43.30 -9.48 12.69
C LYS A 62 43.92 -8.71 13.87
N SER A 63 44.24 -7.42 13.70
CA SER A 63 44.81 -6.59 14.77
C SER A 63 43.77 -6.14 15.82
N LEU A 64 42.49 -6.09 15.44
CA LEU A 64 41.40 -5.78 16.37
C LEU A 64 41.08 -6.90 17.37
N GLN A 65 41.37 -8.17 17.03
CA GLN A 65 41.23 -9.28 17.99
C GLN A 65 42.11 -9.10 19.24
N THR A 66 43.13 -8.25 19.16
CA THR A 66 44.09 -7.96 20.23
C THR A 66 43.85 -6.63 20.96
N LYS A 67 42.88 -5.80 20.56
CA LYS A 67 42.68 -4.47 21.16
C LYS A 67 41.20 -4.11 21.29
N THR A 68 40.69 -4.10 22.53
CA THR A 68 39.35 -3.61 22.84
C THR A 68 39.37 -2.08 22.82
N VAL A 69 38.89 -1.47 21.74
CA VAL A 69 38.70 -0.02 21.66
C VAL A 69 37.21 0.27 21.73
N THR A 70 36.76 0.84 22.84
CA THR A 70 35.38 1.31 23.03
C THR A 70 35.23 2.71 22.41
N PRO A 71 34.36 2.92 21.41
CA PRO A 71 34.16 4.24 20.84
C PRO A 71 33.28 5.11 21.75
N GLU A 72 33.73 6.34 22.03
CA GLU A 72 33.16 7.22 23.07
C GLU A 72 32.01 8.15 22.61
N ARG A 73 31.58 8.13 21.33
CA ARG A 73 30.45 8.97 20.87
C ARG A 73 29.62 8.36 19.74
N GLY A 74 28.29 8.47 19.89
CA GLY A 74 27.33 8.34 18.79
C GLY A 74 25.99 7.64 19.09
N THR A 75 25.64 7.33 20.35
CA THR A 75 24.40 6.60 20.69
C THR A 75 23.15 7.27 20.12
N PHE A 76 23.00 8.60 20.25
CA PHE A 76 21.80 9.30 19.78
C PHE A 76 21.56 9.20 18.28
N VAL A 77 22.59 9.35 17.44
CA VAL A 77 22.45 9.25 15.97
C VAL A 77 22.08 7.84 15.55
N LYS A 78 22.65 6.83 16.23
CA LYS A 78 22.32 5.41 16.01
C LYS A 78 20.86 5.12 16.37
N GLU A 79 20.42 5.53 17.55
CA GLU A 79 19.02 5.37 18.00
C GLU A 79 18.04 6.12 17.09
N PHE A 80 18.37 7.37 16.70
CA PHE A 80 17.55 8.16 15.78
C PHE A 80 17.40 7.48 14.42
N ARG A 81 18.51 7.01 13.84
CA ARG A 81 18.50 6.31 12.56
C ARG A 81 17.72 5.00 12.64
N LEU A 82 17.84 4.26 13.74
CA LEU A 82 17.04 3.06 13.99
C LEU A 82 15.55 3.39 14.06
N ALA A 83 15.17 4.43 14.81
CA ALA A 83 13.77 4.86 14.94
C ALA A 83 13.18 5.27 13.59
N ILE A 84 13.90 6.08 12.80
CA ILE A 84 13.46 6.46 11.45
C ILE A 84 13.37 5.24 10.53
N GLY A 85 14.34 4.32 10.61
CA GLY A 85 14.33 3.04 9.88
C GLY A 85 13.10 2.20 10.19
N TYR A 86 12.76 2.09 11.47
CA TYR A 86 11.56 1.38 11.93
C TYR A 86 10.28 2.03 11.42
N ILE A 87 10.15 3.37 11.52
CA ILE A 87 8.99 4.11 11.00
C ILE A 87 8.87 3.92 9.48
N HIS A 88 9.98 4.00 8.74
CA HIS A 88 10.00 3.78 7.30
C HIS A 88 9.51 2.37 6.94
N PHE A 89 10.05 1.34 7.60
CA PHE A 89 9.67 -0.04 7.34
C PHE A 89 8.20 -0.31 7.68
N LEU A 90 7.73 0.13 8.85
CA LEU A 90 6.33 -0.01 9.26
C LEU A 90 5.39 0.69 8.27
N THR A 91 5.75 1.89 7.83
CA THR A 91 4.96 2.65 6.86
C THR A 91 4.95 1.98 5.49
N ALA A 92 6.06 1.36 5.07
CA ALA A 92 6.15 0.61 3.82
C ALA A 92 5.16 -0.57 3.79
N ILE A 93 4.96 -1.25 4.92
CA ILE A 93 3.96 -2.33 5.06
C ILE A 93 2.56 -1.78 4.81
N PHE A 94 2.18 -0.66 5.44
CA PHE A 94 0.87 -0.05 5.23
C PHE A 94 0.68 0.46 3.81
N TRP A 95 1.72 1.06 3.22
CA TRP A 95 1.66 1.53 1.84
C TRP A 95 1.46 0.35 0.89
N PHE A 96 2.38 -0.61 0.85
CA PHE A 96 2.28 -1.76 -0.06
C PHE A 96 1.01 -2.55 0.20
N GLY A 97 0.65 -2.75 1.47
CA GLY A 97 -0.61 -3.38 1.86
C GLY A 97 -1.82 -2.66 1.27
N THR A 98 -1.87 -1.33 1.33
CA THR A 98 -2.97 -0.53 0.75
C THR A 98 -3.01 -0.67 -0.77
N ILE A 99 -1.86 -0.63 -1.46
CA ILE A 99 -1.83 -0.83 -2.91
C ILE A 99 -2.33 -2.24 -3.25
N LEU A 100 -1.77 -3.27 -2.64
CA LEU A 100 -2.15 -4.66 -2.92
C LEU A 100 -3.62 -4.90 -2.60
N TYR A 101 -4.12 -4.39 -1.48
CA TYR A 101 -5.53 -4.50 -1.10
C TYR A 101 -6.45 -3.83 -2.14
N VAL A 102 -6.17 -2.60 -2.52
CA VAL A 102 -6.98 -1.88 -3.52
C VAL A 102 -6.96 -2.57 -4.88
N HIS A 103 -5.80 -3.07 -5.33
CA HIS A 103 -5.63 -3.56 -6.70
C HIS A 103 -5.98 -5.04 -6.85
N LEU A 104 -5.75 -5.87 -5.84
CA LEU A 104 -6.00 -7.32 -5.89
C LEU A 104 -7.33 -7.70 -5.25
N ILE A 105 -7.71 -7.06 -4.14
CA ILE A 105 -8.93 -7.41 -3.39
C ILE A 105 -10.11 -6.58 -3.85
N LEU A 106 -10.02 -5.25 -3.78
CA LEU A 106 -11.11 -4.38 -4.25
C LEU A 106 -11.24 -4.39 -5.78
N LYS A 107 -10.14 -4.67 -6.48
CA LYS A 107 -9.98 -4.59 -7.94
C LYS A 107 -10.10 -3.15 -8.47
N PRO A 108 -9.42 -2.81 -9.58
CA PRO A 108 -9.46 -1.45 -10.12
C PRO A 108 -10.87 -1.00 -10.55
N ALA A 109 -11.75 -1.92 -10.94
CA ALA A 109 -13.13 -1.57 -11.28
C ALA A 109 -13.91 -0.95 -10.11
N TYR A 110 -13.76 -1.49 -8.89
CA TYR A 110 -14.35 -0.89 -7.69
C TYR A 110 -13.72 0.48 -7.38
N ALA A 111 -12.39 0.58 -7.50
CA ALA A 111 -11.66 1.81 -7.25
C ALA A 111 -12.05 2.95 -8.21
N ALA A 112 -12.43 2.62 -9.45
CA ALA A 112 -12.95 3.58 -10.43
C ALA A 112 -14.30 4.20 -9.99
N SER A 113 -15.13 3.45 -9.26
CA SER A 113 -16.37 3.94 -8.63
C SER A 113 -16.10 4.83 -7.41
N GLY A 114 -14.88 4.80 -6.89
CA GLY A 114 -14.39 5.61 -5.78
C GLY A 114 -13.79 4.72 -4.69
N LEU A 115 -12.64 5.13 -4.17
CA LEU A 115 -11.99 4.45 -3.05
C LEU A 115 -12.66 4.82 -1.73
N PRO A 116 -12.74 3.87 -0.78
CA PRO A 116 -13.23 4.20 0.54
C PRO A 116 -12.25 5.16 1.23
N ARG A 117 -12.80 6.03 2.10
CA ARG A 117 -12.07 7.19 2.64
C ARG A 117 -10.92 6.78 3.57
N GLY A 118 -10.96 5.58 4.15
CA GLY A 118 -9.91 5.08 5.03
C GLY A 118 -8.63 4.79 4.26
N GLU A 119 -8.76 4.01 3.20
CA GLU A 119 -7.73 3.50 2.31
C GLU A 119 -7.04 4.65 1.59
N LEU A 120 -7.81 5.63 1.12
CA LEU A 120 -7.25 6.85 0.52
C LEU A 120 -6.41 7.64 1.53
N ARG A 121 -6.88 7.79 2.78
CA ARG A 121 -6.15 8.50 3.83
C ARG A 121 -4.87 7.77 4.22
N VAL A 122 -4.95 6.45 4.42
CA VAL A 122 -3.78 5.61 4.73
C VAL A 122 -2.76 5.71 3.59
N GLY A 123 -3.19 5.63 2.34
CA GLY A 123 -2.33 5.78 1.17
C GLY A 123 -1.59 7.13 1.14
N ILE A 124 -2.29 8.25 1.33
CA ILE A 124 -1.70 9.61 1.30
C ILE A 124 -0.75 9.84 2.48
N VAL A 125 -1.14 9.45 3.69
CA VAL A 125 -0.29 9.63 4.88
C VAL A 125 0.99 8.79 4.74
N SER A 126 0.84 7.52 4.34
CA SER A 126 1.98 6.66 4.06
C SER A 126 2.87 7.25 2.96
N MET A 127 2.26 7.91 1.97
CA MET A 127 2.95 8.64 0.90
C MET A 127 4.00 9.60 1.41
N ILE A 128 3.55 10.49 2.28
CA ILE A 128 4.38 11.56 2.81
C ILE A 128 5.45 11.00 3.75
N VAL A 129 5.06 10.11 4.67
CA VAL A 129 5.96 9.56 5.68
C VAL A 129 7.10 8.76 5.04
N MET A 130 6.82 7.94 4.03
CA MET A 130 7.86 7.20 3.30
C MET A 130 8.82 8.12 2.56
N GLY A 131 8.33 9.21 1.94
CA GLY A 131 9.18 10.18 1.26
C GLY A 131 10.13 10.90 2.22
N VAL A 132 9.61 11.36 3.35
CA VAL A 132 10.40 12.05 4.39
C VAL A 132 11.42 11.11 5.02
N THR A 133 10.96 9.97 5.54
CA THR A 133 11.84 8.99 6.21
C THR A 133 12.85 8.39 5.24
N GLY A 134 12.46 8.11 3.99
CA GLY A 134 13.35 7.62 2.95
C GLY A 134 14.44 8.62 2.59
N SER A 135 14.11 9.91 2.51
CA SER A 135 15.08 10.98 2.26
C SER A 135 16.10 11.09 3.41
N ILE A 136 15.63 11.03 4.66
CA ILE A 136 16.49 11.04 5.86
C ILE A 136 17.44 9.84 5.86
N LEU A 137 16.93 8.63 5.64
CA LEU A 137 17.77 7.42 5.61
C LEU A 137 18.78 7.44 4.46
N THR A 138 18.36 7.94 3.29
CA THR A 138 19.23 8.10 2.12
C THR A 138 20.37 9.07 2.42
N TYR A 139 20.08 10.20 3.09
CA TYR A 139 21.09 11.17 3.51
C TYR A 139 22.11 10.57 4.49
N TYR A 140 21.67 9.78 5.48
CA TYR A 140 22.61 9.13 6.41
C TYR A 140 23.46 8.04 5.76
N ARG A 141 22.95 7.41 4.69
CA ARG A 141 23.57 6.26 4.03
C ARG A 141 24.51 6.65 2.89
N ILE A 142 24.18 7.69 2.10
CA ILE A 142 24.99 8.15 0.97
C ILE A 142 25.83 9.35 1.40
N SER A 143 27.16 9.19 1.37
CA SER A 143 28.11 10.28 1.66
C SER A 143 28.56 11.07 0.43
N SER A 144 28.38 10.54 -0.78
CA SER A 144 28.78 11.20 -2.03
C SER A 144 27.95 10.75 -3.24
N PHE A 145 27.88 11.60 -4.27
CA PHE A 145 27.24 11.26 -5.54
C PHE A 145 27.94 10.09 -6.27
N ASP A 146 29.26 9.98 -6.12
CA ASP A 146 30.04 8.87 -6.68
C ASP A 146 29.53 7.51 -6.16
N THR A 147 29.29 7.43 -4.85
CA THR A 147 28.73 6.23 -4.21
C THR A 147 27.35 5.88 -4.76
N LEU A 148 26.53 6.89 -5.08
CA LEU A 148 25.17 6.69 -5.60
C LEU A 148 25.17 6.09 -7.02
N PHE A 149 26.07 6.52 -7.89
CA PHE A 149 26.02 6.13 -9.31
C PHE A 149 26.99 5.01 -9.69
N HIS A 150 28.06 4.78 -8.91
CA HIS A 150 29.10 3.81 -9.25
C HIS A 150 29.13 2.57 -8.36
N THR A 151 28.34 2.52 -7.28
CA THR A 151 28.20 1.32 -6.46
C THR A 151 26.90 0.57 -6.79
N ARG A 152 26.93 -0.76 -6.68
CA ARG A 152 25.73 -1.59 -6.87
C ARG A 152 24.59 -1.17 -5.93
N PHE A 153 24.95 -0.89 -4.68
CA PHE A 153 24.01 -0.43 -3.67
C PHE A 153 23.37 0.92 -4.06
N GLY A 154 24.18 1.90 -4.45
CA GLY A 154 23.71 3.20 -4.90
C GLY A 154 22.77 3.10 -6.10
N ILE A 155 23.14 2.32 -7.12
CA ILE A 155 22.33 2.14 -8.33
C ILE A 155 20.96 1.55 -8.00
N LEU A 156 20.90 0.50 -7.17
CA LEU A 156 19.63 -0.10 -6.75
C LEU A 156 18.77 0.88 -5.94
N LEU A 157 19.38 1.66 -5.06
CA LEU A 157 18.69 2.72 -4.30
C LEU A 157 18.16 3.81 -5.23
N PHE A 158 18.95 4.26 -6.20
CA PHE A 158 18.54 5.27 -7.19
C PHE A 158 17.33 4.77 -8.00
N ILE A 159 17.40 3.55 -8.54
CA ILE A 159 16.28 2.95 -9.28
C ILE A 159 15.03 2.86 -8.38
N LYS A 160 15.18 2.41 -7.13
CA LYS A 160 14.07 2.35 -6.17
C LYS A 160 13.44 3.72 -5.92
N VAL A 161 14.25 4.77 -5.76
CA VAL A 161 13.77 6.14 -5.57
C VAL A 161 13.04 6.65 -6.82
N CYS A 162 13.57 6.40 -8.01
CA CYS A 162 12.89 6.77 -9.27
C CYS A 162 11.53 6.07 -9.41
N LEU A 163 11.48 4.76 -9.16
CA LEU A 163 10.24 3.98 -9.20
C LEU A 163 9.21 4.50 -8.19
N TYR A 164 9.67 4.79 -6.97
CA TYR A 164 8.85 5.43 -5.93
C TYR A 164 8.26 6.76 -6.40
N LEU A 165 9.08 7.65 -7.00
CA LEU A 165 8.61 8.94 -7.49
C LEU A 165 7.58 8.81 -8.61
N VAL A 166 7.76 7.86 -9.53
CA VAL A 166 6.76 7.54 -10.57
C VAL A 166 5.43 7.12 -9.95
N MET A 167 5.46 6.30 -8.89
CA MET A 167 4.25 5.91 -8.16
C MET A 167 3.59 7.09 -7.46
N VAL A 168 4.36 7.97 -6.81
CA VAL A 168 3.84 9.18 -6.15
C VAL A 168 3.18 10.11 -7.16
N ILE A 169 3.87 10.42 -8.25
CA ILE A 169 3.38 11.33 -9.28
C ILE A 169 2.12 10.78 -9.94
N SER A 170 2.10 9.49 -10.30
CA SER A 170 0.91 8.86 -10.90
C SER A 170 -0.26 8.83 -9.91
N ALA A 171 -0.02 8.56 -8.62
CA ALA A 171 -1.07 8.61 -7.60
C ALA A 171 -1.63 10.04 -7.42
N LEU A 172 -0.77 11.06 -7.37
CA LEU A 172 -1.21 12.46 -7.31
C LEU A 172 -2.00 12.85 -8.55
N PHE A 173 -1.58 12.43 -9.74
CA PHE A 173 -2.33 12.65 -10.99
C PHE A 173 -3.71 11.98 -10.93
N VAL A 174 -3.78 10.73 -10.45
CA VAL A 174 -5.05 10.03 -10.27
C VAL A 174 -5.94 10.76 -9.27
N ILE A 175 -5.41 11.23 -8.15
CA ILE A 175 -6.19 11.89 -7.10
C ILE A 175 -6.69 13.27 -7.54
N THR A 176 -5.85 14.05 -8.23
CA THR A 176 -6.12 15.46 -8.55
C THR A 176 -6.82 15.65 -9.90
N ILE A 177 -6.56 14.79 -10.90
CA ILE A 177 -7.06 14.98 -12.26
C ILE A 177 -8.08 13.89 -12.62
N ILE A 178 -7.75 12.62 -12.42
CA ILE A 178 -8.62 11.51 -12.86
C ILE A 178 -9.81 11.32 -11.91
N GLY A 179 -9.58 11.39 -10.60
CA GLY A 179 -10.59 11.19 -9.56
C GLY A 179 -11.78 12.15 -9.68
N PRO A 180 -11.56 13.47 -9.83
CA PRO A 180 -12.65 14.41 -10.06
C PRO A 180 -13.42 14.13 -11.36
N ARG A 181 -12.73 13.74 -12.44
CA ARG A 181 -13.37 13.40 -13.72
C ARG A 181 -14.24 12.14 -13.62
N LEU A 182 -13.77 11.11 -12.90
CA LEU A 182 -14.55 9.90 -12.61
C LEU A 182 -15.81 10.24 -11.78
N LYS A 183 -15.67 11.10 -10.77
CA LYS A 183 -16.81 11.56 -9.94
C LYS A 183 -17.82 12.38 -10.75
N ALA A 184 -17.36 13.25 -11.65
CA ALA A 184 -18.22 14.08 -12.49
C ALA A 184 -19.06 13.21 -13.45
N LYS A 185 -18.43 12.26 -14.15
CA LYS A 185 -19.15 11.30 -15.01
C LYS A 185 -20.17 10.47 -14.22
N ARG A 186 -19.84 10.04 -13.00
CA ARG A 186 -20.81 9.34 -12.14
C ARG A 186 -21.99 10.24 -11.76
N LYS A 187 -21.75 11.52 -11.48
CA LYS A 187 -22.85 12.46 -11.21
C LYS A 187 -23.77 12.58 -12.43
N GLU A 188 -23.21 12.61 -13.63
CA GLU A 188 -23.96 12.57 -14.88
C GLU A 188 -24.78 11.27 -15.02
N SER A 189 -24.16 10.09 -14.87
CA SER A 189 -24.88 8.79 -14.85
C SER A 189 -25.96 8.73 -13.77
N SER A 190 -25.74 9.33 -12.59
CA SER A 190 -26.75 9.42 -11.54
C SER A 190 -27.92 10.33 -11.91
N ILE A 191 -27.68 11.39 -12.68
CA ILE A 191 -28.73 12.27 -13.19
C ILE A 191 -29.51 11.57 -14.31
N THR A 192 -28.85 10.83 -15.20
CA THR A 192 -29.51 9.94 -16.17
C THR A 192 -30.32 8.84 -15.46
N GLY A 193 -29.84 8.34 -14.32
CA GLY A 193 -30.64 7.46 -13.47
C GLY A 193 -31.90 8.10 -12.92
N MET A 194 -31.91 9.42 -12.67
CA MET A 194 -33.13 10.16 -12.30
C MET A 194 -34.09 10.36 -13.47
N THR A 195 -33.61 10.29 -14.73
CA THR A 195 -34.49 10.28 -15.91
C THR A 195 -35.18 8.93 -16.11
N GLY A 196 -34.90 7.94 -15.26
CA GLY A 196 -35.60 6.66 -15.22
C GLY A 196 -35.01 5.58 -16.12
N GLU A 197 -33.87 5.78 -16.75
CA GLU A 197 -33.23 4.77 -17.60
C GLU A 197 -31.81 4.49 -17.09
N LEU A 198 -31.53 3.23 -16.76
CA LEU A 198 -30.26 2.78 -16.18
C LEU A 198 -29.70 1.58 -16.94
N THR A 199 -28.41 1.62 -17.26
CA THR A 199 -27.69 0.43 -17.75
C THR A 199 -27.24 -0.44 -16.58
N LEU A 200 -26.83 -1.69 -16.85
CA LEU A 200 -26.22 -2.55 -15.82
C LEU A 200 -24.95 -1.92 -15.23
N GLU A 201 -24.16 -1.24 -16.06
CA GLU A 201 -22.96 -0.54 -15.64
C GLU A 201 -23.27 0.68 -14.77
N ASP A 202 -24.30 1.47 -15.13
CA ASP A 202 -24.74 2.59 -14.30
C ASP A 202 -25.31 2.08 -12.97
N LEU A 203 -26.05 0.97 -13.00
CA LEU A 203 -26.59 0.33 -11.80
C LEU A 203 -25.49 -0.07 -10.81
N ALA A 204 -24.34 -0.55 -11.29
CA ALA A 204 -23.20 -0.94 -10.44
C ALA A 204 -22.64 0.20 -9.57
N ALA A 205 -22.93 1.47 -9.90
CA ALA A 205 -22.54 2.62 -9.08
C ALA A 205 -23.45 2.84 -7.85
N PHE A 206 -24.60 2.15 -7.78
CA PHE A 206 -25.59 2.23 -6.70
C PHE A 206 -25.53 0.99 -5.81
N ASP A 207 -24.33 0.71 -5.28
CA ASP A 207 -24.02 -0.50 -4.52
C ASP A 207 -24.27 -0.40 -3.01
N GLY A 208 -24.82 0.71 -2.51
CA GLY A 208 -25.10 0.92 -1.08
C GLY A 208 -23.88 1.13 -0.18
N LYS A 209 -22.65 1.17 -0.73
CA LYS A 209 -21.40 1.27 0.05
C LYS A 209 -20.88 2.70 0.11
N ASP A 210 -20.12 3.03 1.16
CA ASP A 210 -19.50 4.35 1.33
C ASP A 210 -20.46 5.55 1.22
N GLY A 211 -21.73 5.35 1.61
CA GLY A 211 -22.78 6.36 1.54
C GLY A 211 -23.44 6.51 0.16
N ARG A 212 -23.15 5.62 -0.79
CA ARG A 212 -23.87 5.54 -2.07
C ARG A 212 -25.28 4.93 -1.86
N PRO A 213 -26.28 5.28 -2.69
CA PRO A 213 -27.59 4.61 -2.66
C PRO A 213 -27.47 3.13 -2.98
N ALA A 214 -28.41 2.31 -2.51
CA ALA A 214 -28.46 0.87 -2.74
C ALA A 214 -29.61 0.54 -3.70
N TYR A 215 -29.32 0.44 -5.00
CA TYR A 215 -30.32 0.09 -6.01
C TYR A 215 -30.08 -1.31 -6.56
N PHE A 216 -31.12 -2.00 -7.01
CA PHE A 216 -30.98 -3.27 -7.73
C PHE A 216 -32.05 -3.37 -8.81
N ALA A 217 -31.79 -4.18 -9.84
CA ALA A 217 -32.78 -4.42 -10.89
C ALA A 217 -33.54 -5.72 -10.63
N PHE A 218 -34.84 -5.68 -10.93
CA PHE A 218 -35.75 -6.82 -10.92
C PHE A 218 -36.77 -6.65 -12.05
N GLU A 219 -36.78 -7.60 -12.98
CA GLU A 219 -37.72 -7.69 -14.11
C GLU A 219 -37.73 -6.42 -14.98
N GLY A 220 -36.53 -5.92 -15.28
CA GLY A 220 -36.38 -4.72 -16.10
C GLY A 220 -36.67 -3.40 -15.38
N LYS A 221 -37.01 -3.43 -14.08
CA LYS A 221 -37.19 -2.22 -13.24
C LYS A 221 -36.09 -2.09 -12.21
N VAL A 222 -35.74 -0.87 -11.84
CA VAL A 222 -34.75 -0.57 -10.80
C VAL A 222 -35.46 -0.10 -9.53
N TYR A 223 -35.11 -0.71 -8.40
CA TYR A 223 -35.71 -0.46 -7.09
C TYR A 223 -34.71 0.13 -6.11
N ASP A 224 -35.16 1.07 -5.28
CA ASP A 224 -34.37 1.68 -4.20
C ASP A 224 -34.53 0.95 -2.87
N ALA A 225 -33.44 0.32 -2.41
CA ALA A 225 -33.34 -0.36 -1.13
C ALA A 225 -32.58 0.45 -0.06
N THR A 226 -32.21 1.71 -0.33
CA THR A 226 -31.32 2.52 0.52
C THR A 226 -31.83 2.66 1.95
N GLN A 227 -33.15 2.78 2.15
CA GLN A 227 -33.77 2.91 3.47
C GLN A 227 -34.06 1.57 4.15
N SER A 228 -33.79 0.44 3.49
CA SER A 228 -34.10 -0.89 4.02
C SER A 228 -33.06 -1.36 5.03
N LYS A 229 -33.51 -1.70 6.24
CA LYS A 229 -32.66 -2.28 7.30
C LYS A 229 -32.04 -3.63 6.90
N LEU A 230 -32.60 -4.31 5.89
CA LEU A 230 -32.13 -5.59 5.37
C LEU A 230 -31.07 -5.45 4.26
N TRP A 231 -30.76 -4.22 3.84
CA TRP A 231 -29.79 -3.89 2.79
C TRP A 231 -28.65 -3.01 3.30
N LYS A 232 -28.22 -3.24 4.55
CA LYS A 232 -27.13 -2.47 5.15
C LYS A 232 -25.86 -2.60 4.31
N GLN A 233 -25.25 -1.46 3.98
CA GLN A 233 -24.09 -1.38 3.09
C GLN A 233 -24.31 -2.04 1.72
N GLY A 234 -25.57 -2.06 1.25
CA GLY A 234 -25.98 -2.67 -0.01
C GLY A 234 -25.92 -4.19 -0.06
N ILE A 235 -25.81 -4.85 1.10
CA ILE A 235 -25.76 -6.30 1.19
C ILE A 235 -27.06 -6.82 1.82
N HIS A 236 -27.73 -7.72 1.11
CA HIS A 236 -28.91 -8.44 1.59
C HIS A 236 -28.56 -9.87 2.00
N MET A 237 -28.82 -10.18 3.27
CA MET A 237 -28.58 -11.50 3.89
C MET A 237 -27.16 -12.07 3.67
N GLY A 238 -26.17 -11.19 3.47
CA GLY A 238 -24.79 -11.60 3.21
C GLY A 238 -24.54 -12.25 1.84
N ARG A 239 -25.55 -12.29 0.96
CA ARG A 239 -25.51 -13.07 -0.29
C ARG A 239 -25.78 -12.25 -1.55
N HIS A 240 -26.66 -11.25 -1.45
CA HIS A 240 -27.08 -10.46 -2.61
C HIS A 240 -26.58 -9.03 -2.46
N ASN A 241 -26.01 -8.50 -3.54
CA ASN A 241 -25.40 -7.18 -3.55
C ASN A 241 -26.24 -6.24 -4.42
N ALA A 242 -26.49 -5.04 -3.91
CA ALA A 242 -26.97 -3.92 -4.70
C ALA A 242 -25.98 -3.62 -5.85
N GLY A 243 -26.48 -2.91 -6.87
CA GLY A 243 -25.76 -2.63 -8.11
C GLY A 243 -25.83 -3.75 -9.15
N ASN A 244 -26.70 -4.75 -8.97
CA ASN A 244 -26.84 -5.88 -9.88
C ASN A 244 -28.30 -6.11 -10.28
N ASN A 245 -28.50 -6.86 -11.37
CA ASN A 245 -29.78 -7.48 -11.66
C ASN A 245 -29.95 -8.74 -10.81
N LEU A 246 -31.03 -8.78 -10.02
CA LEU A 246 -31.35 -9.83 -9.07
C LEU A 246 -32.62 -10.61 -9.43
N THR A 247 -33.11 -10.49 -10.67
CA THR A 247 -34.27 -11.26 -11.15
C THR A 247 -34.15 -12.74 -10.87
N GLU A 248 -33.04 -13.36 -11.29
CA GLU A 248 -32.83 -14.80 -11.08
C GLU A 248 -32.63 -15.13 -9.59
N ALA A 249 -31.99 -14.22 -8.85
CA ALA A 249 -31.70 -14.41 -7.44
C ALA A 249 -32.95 -14.45 -6.56
N LEU A 250 -34.06 -13.84 -6.99
CA LEU A 250 -35.32 -13.86 -6.25
C LEU A 250 -35.90 -15.28 -6.13
N SER A 251 -35.67 -16.15 -7.12
CA SER A 251 -36.13 -17.55 -7.09
C SER A 251 -35.58 -18.36 -5.91
N LEU A 252 -34.46 -17.91 -5.34
CA LEU A 252 -33.77 -18.52 -4.20
C LEU A 252 -34.14 -17.86 -2.86
N ALA A 253 -35.01 -16.84 -2.88
CA ALA A 253 -35.35 -16.06 -1.70
C ALA A 253 -36.48 -16.71 -0.87
N PRO A 254 -36.49 -16.53 0.46
CA PRO A 254 -37.58 -17.00 1.33
C PRO A 254 -38.83 -16.09 1.27
N HIS A 255 -38.96 -15.26 0.24
CA HIS A 255 -40.06 -14.32 0.05
C HIS A 255 -40.38 -14.12 -1.43
N GLY A 256 -41.62 -13.72 -1.75
CA GLY A 256 -42.06 -13.40 -3.11
C GLY A 256 -41.60 -12.02 -3.62
N SER A 257 -41.97 -11.73 -4.86
CA SER A 257 -41.77 -10.45 -5.56
C SER A 257 -42.42 -9.26 -4.86
N GLU A 258 -43.40 -9.50 -4.01
CA GLU A 258 -44.22 -8.53 -3.30
C GLU A 258 -43.37 -7.70 -2.35
N LYS A 259 -42.26 -8.26 -1.84
CA LYS A 259 -41.29 -7.52 -1.05
C LYS A 259 -40.41 -6.59 -1.88
N VAL A 260 -40.21 -6.92 -3.16
CA VAL A 260 -39.46 -6.10 -4.12
C VAL A 260 -40.36 -4.99 -4.64
N THR A 261 -41.56 -5.32 -5.11
CA THR A 261 -42.51 -4.37 -5.70
C THR A 261 -43.08 -3.38 -4.69
N ALA A 262 -43.02 -3.68 -3.38
CA ALA A 262 -43.32 -2.73 -2.31
C ALA A 262 -42.25 -1.64 -2.13
N MET A 263 -41.06 -1.78 -2.71
CA MET A 263 -40.02 -0.76 -2.69
C MET A 263 -40.26 0.30 -3.77
N THR A 264 -39.66 1.48 -3.59
CA THR A 264 -39.77 2.57 -4.56
C THR A 264 -39.06 2.19 -5.87
N ALA A 265 -39.80 2.14 -6.98
CA ALA A 265 -39.21 2.04 -8.31
C ALA A 265 -38.62 3.40 -8.71
N VAL A 266 -37.37 3.39 -9.17
CA VAL A 266 -36.59 4.60 -9.51
C VAL A 266 -36.19 4.67 -10.99
N GLY A 267 -36.50 3.64 -11.77
CA GLY A 267 -36.26 3.62 -13.22
C GLY A 267 -36.43 2.23 -13.83
N GLU A 268 -35.98 2.09 -15.07
CA GLU A 268 -35.98 0.89 -15.90
C GLU A 268 -34.54 0.51 -16.27
N LEU A 269 -34.29 -0.80 -16.36
CA LEU A 269 -33.01 -1.36 -16.76
C LEU A 269 -32.99 -1.50 -18.28
N ILE A 270 -32.17 -0.71 -18.95
CA ILE A 270 -31.94 -0.78 -20.39
C ILE A 270 -30.71 -1.64 -20.71
N VAL A 271 -30.82 -2.46 -21.75
CA VAL A 271 -29.67 -3.22 -22.28
C VAL A 271 -28.87 -2.30 -23.19
N SER A 272 -27.78 -1.73 -22.68
CA SER A 272 -26.82 -0.99 -23.52
C SER A 272 -25.86 -1.94 -24.24
N GLY A 273 -25.66 -1.71 -25.54
CA GLY A 273 -24.62 -2.39 -26.31
C GLY A 273 -23.19 -2.06 -25.84
N PRO A 274 -22.15 -2.77 -26.33
CA PRO A 274 -20.79 -2.66 -25.83
C PRO A 274 -20.25 -1.22 -25.99
N ARG A 275 -20.11 -0.52 -24.87
CA ARG A 275 -19.58 0.85 -24.82
C ARG A 275 -18.05 0.81 -24.77
N LYS A 276 -17.39 1.62 -25.61
CA LYS A 276 -15.95 1.85 -25.51
C LYS A 276 -15.66 2.63 -24.21
N ALA A 277 -14.85 2.05 -23.32
CA ALA A 277 -14.46 2.72 -22.07
C ALA A 277 -13.83 4.09 -22.38
N PRO A 278 -14.25 5.17 -21.70
CA PRO A 278 -13.71 6.50 -21.93
C PRO A 278 -12.22 6.56 -21.59
N MET A 279 -11.49 7.49 -22.22
CA MET A 279 -10.04 7.59 -22.10
C MET A 279 -9.55 7.67 -20.65
N HIS A 280 -10.20 8.46 -19.80
CA HIS A 280 -9.81 8.63 -18.39
C HIS A 280 -9.91 7.33 -17.58
N GLU A 281 -10.86 6.47 -17.92
CA GLU A 281 -11.04 5.17 -17.26
C GLU A 281 -9.95 4.20 -17.72
N ARG A 282 -9.65 4.16 -19.01
CA ARG A 282 -8.52 3.37 -19.54
C ARG A 282 -7.18 3.81 -18.93
N VAL A 283 -6.96 5.12 -18.81
CA VAL A 283 -5.77 5.70 -18.16
C VAL A 283 -5.73 5.30 -16.69
N PHE A 284 -6.85 5.33 -15.97
CA PHE A 284 -6.94 4.87 -14.60
C PHE A 284 -6.51 3.41 -14.46
N PHE A 285 -7.09 2.51 -15.26
CA PHE A 285 -6.73 1.09 -15.25
C PHE A 285 -5.25 0.88 -15.59
N PHE A 286 -4.73 1.56 -16.60
CA PHE A 286 -3.30 1.49 -16.95
C PHE A 286 -2.41 1.89 -15.76
N MET A 287 -2.69 3.03 -15.13
CA MET A 287 -1.92 3.52 -13.98
C MET A 287 -2.00 2.56 -12.78
N ALA A 288 -3.18 1.98 -12.53
CA ALA A 288 -3.39 1.00 -11.47
C ALA A 288 -2.49 -0.23 -11.66
N HIS A 289 -2.46 -0.81 -12.86
CA HIS A 289 -1.62 -1.98 -13.17
C HIS A 289 -0.13 -1.61 -13.21
N MET A 290 0.23 -0.44 -13.74
CA MET A 290 1.60 0.05 -13.73
C MET A 290 2.12 0.17 -12.29
N ASN A 291 1.36 0.80 -11.39
CA ASN A 291 1.77 0.96 -9.99
C ASN A 291 1.87 -0.39 -9.25
N LEU A 292 0.95 -1.32 -9.52
CA LEU A 292 1.04 -2.68 -8.97
C LEU A 292 2.32 -3.39 -9.42
N THR A 293 2.65 -3.33 -10.72
CA THR A 293 3.90 -3.89 -11.25
C THR A 293 5.13 -3.24 -10.62
N ILE A 294 5.14 -1.92 -10.46
CA ILE A 294 6.25 -1.21 -9.83
C ILE A 294 6.45 -1.67 -8.38
N VAL A 295 5.38 -1.94 -7.61
CA VAL A 295 5.51 -2.49 -6.25
C VAL A 295 6.29 -3.81 -6.27
N PHE A 296 5.95 -4.73 -7.16
CA PHE A 296 6.67 -6.01 -7.27
C PHE A 296 8.12 -5.83 -7.70
N ILE A 297 8.40 -4.89 -8.61
CA ILE A 297 9.78 -4.54 -9.00
C ILE A 297 10.57 -3.98 -7.80
N ILE A 298 9.97 -3.10 -6.99
CA ILE A 298 10.63 -2.58 -5.79
C ILE A 298 10.93 -3.70 -4.80
N ILE A 299 10.00 -4.64 -4.59
CA ILE A 299 10.21 -5.81 -3.72
C ILE A 299 11.37 -6.68 -4.27
N LEU A 300 11.43 -6.90 -5.58
CA LEU A 300 12.54 -7.61 -6.21
C LEU A 300 13.88 -6.87 -5.99
N ILE A 301 13.91 -5.54 -6.16
CA ILE A 301 15.11 -4.73 -5.89
C ILE A 301 15.58 -4.90 -4.44
N LEU A 302 14.64 -4.92 -3.47
CA LEU A 302 14.98 -5.17 -2.07
C LEU A 302 15.58 -6.57 -1.85
N SER A 303 15.13 -7.57 -2.59
CA SER A 303 15.69 -8.93 -2.53
C SER A 303 17.11 -9.03 -3.15
N LEU A 304 17.42 -8.15 -4.11
CA LEU A 304 18.75 -8.05 -4.72
C LEU A 304 19.74 -7.24 -3.87
N TRP A 305 19.26 -6.63 -2.79
CA TRP A 305 20.10 -5.89 -1.87
C TRP A 305 21.02 -6.88 -1.15
N ARG A 306 22.34 -6.67 -1.23
CA ARG A 306 23.30 -7.40 -0.40
C ARG A 306 23.21 -6.86 1.02
N TRP A 307 22.57 -7.63 1.91
CA TRP A 307 22.38 -7.28 3.32
C TRP A 307 23.63 -7.50 4.20
N GLY A 308 24.80 -7.76 3.59
CA GLY A 308 26.06 -8.07 4.26
C GLY A 308 27.21 -7.17 3.84
#